data_AF-A0AAD9N383-F1
#
_entry.id   AF-A0AAD9N383-F1
#
_cell.length_a   1.000
_cell.length_b   1.000
_cell.length_c   1.000
_cell.angle_alpha   90.00
_cell.angle_beta   90.00
_cell.angle_gamma   90.00
#
_symmetry.space_group_name_H-M   'P 1'
#
loop_
_entity.id
_entity.type
_entity.pdbx_description
1 polymer ?
#
loop_
_entity_poly.entity_id
_entity_poly.type
_entity_poly.pdbx_seq_one_letter_code
_entity_poly.pdbx_strand_id
1 'polypeptide(L)'
;MRSLRRILGIKWSDRIINKKVFLHAATPSIYSLLRQGRIRWLGHRMQDGKIPKDLLHGELATGRRAGGRLQLRIKDICVGDMKALAMDTDGWDDLT
;
A
#
# COMPACT_ATOMS: atom_id res chain seq x y z
N MET A 1 19.56 -1.39 -2.70
CA MET A 1 20.09 -0.28 -1.86
C MET A 1 21.61 -0.08 -1.93
N ARG A 2 22.39 -0.82 -2.75
CA ARG A 2 23.85 -0.60 -2.84
C ARG A 2 24.22 0.63 -3.69
N SER A 3 23.54 0.81 -4.82
CA SER A 3 23.71 1.99 -5.70
C SER A 3 23.37 3.29 -5.00
N LEU A 4 22.19 3.39 -4.38
CA LEU A 4 21.75 4.59 -3.68
C LEU A 4 22.68 4.98 -2.52
N ARG A 5 23.15 4.00 -1.72
CA ARG A 5 24.13 4.23 -0.66
C ARG A 5 25.46 4.74 -1.21
N ARG A 6 25.92 4.21 -2.36
CA ARG A 6 27.14 4.67 -3.02
C ARG A 6 27.03 6.11 -3.52
N ILE A 7 25.90 6.48 -4.14
CA ILE A 7 25.63 7.85 -4.60
C ILE A 7 25.62 8.84 -3.42
N LEU A 8 25.04 8.43 -2.29
CA LEU A 8 24.98 9.24 -1.06
C LEU A 8 26.26 9.17 -0.20
N GLY A 9 27.30 8.44 -0.63
CA GLY A 9 28.55 8.29 0.14
C GLY A 9 28.42 7.52 1.46
N ILE A 10 27.34 6.77 1.67
CA ILE A 10 27.08 6.05 2.93
C ILE A 10 27.93 4.79 3.00
N LYS A 11 28.78 4.72 4.03
CA LYS A 11 29.64 3.57 4.33
C LYS A 11 28.93 2.59 5.26
N TRP A 12 29.47 1.38 5.35
CA TRP A 12 28.96 0.36 6.28
C TRP A 12 29.16 0.79 7.75
N SER A 13 30.24 1.54 8.04
CA SER A 13 30.54 2.12 9.36
C SER A 13 29.45 3.04 9.89
N ASP A 14 28.69 3.69 9.02
CA ASP A 14 27.71 4.71 9.40
C ASP A 14 26.45 4.09 10.01
N ARG A 15 26.26 2.77 9.85
CA ARG A 15 25.13 1.98 10.41
C ARG A 15 23.74 2.60 10.16
N ILE A 16 23.59 3.33 9.06
CA ILE A 16 22.32 3.98 8.68
C ILE A 16 21.30 2.92 8.23
N ILE A 17 20.12 2.94 8.85
CA ILE A 17 18.98 2.06 8.51
C ILE A 17 18.40 2.45 7.15
N ASN A 18 17.94 1.48 6.35
CA ASN A 18 17.40 1.72 5.00
C ASN A 18 16.30 2.80 4.95
N LYS A 19 15.42 2.89 5.97
CA LYS A 19 14.41 3.96 6.07
C LYS A 19 15.04 5.36 6.05
N LYS A 20 16.12 5.56 6.79
CA LYS A 20 16.86 6.83 6.82
C LYS A 20 17.56 7.10 5.49
N VAL A 21 18.06 6.07 4.79
CA VAL A 21 18.67 6.25 3.46
C VAL A 21 17.67 6.82 2.46
N PHE A 22 16.43 6.32 2.46
CA PHE A 22 15.37 6.89 1.61
C PHE A 22 15.01 8.32 1.99
N LEU A 23 14.99 8.63 3.29
CA LEU A 23 14.75 9.98 3.79
C LEU A 23 15.85 10.96 3.35
N HIS A 24 17.13 10.57 3.48
CA HIS A 24 18.27 11.37 3.00
C HIS A 24 18.24 11.60 1.49
N ALA A 25 17.79 10.61 0.72
CA ALA A 25 17.65 10.74 -0.72
C ALA A 25 16.44 11.58 -1.16
N ALA A 26 15.53 11.93 -0.23
CA ALA A 26 14.20 12.45 -0.54
C ALA A 26 13.41 11.61 -1.56
N THR A 27 13.69 10.29 -1.62
CA THR A 27 13.03 9.38 -2.56
C THR A 27 12.12 8.39 -1.84
N PRO A 28 10.92 8.11 -2.36
CA PRO A 28 10.05 7.08 -1.81
C PRO A 28 10.67 5.69 -2.02
N SER A 29 10.38 4.79 -1.09
CA SER A 29 10.71 3.37 -1.29
C SER A 29 9.81 2.75 -2.37
N ILE A 30 10.23 1.64 -2.96
CA ILE A 30 9.38 0.90 -3.91
C ILE A 30 8.05 0.47 -3.29
N TYR A 31 8.04 0.12 -2.01
CA TYR A 31 6.81 -0.19 -1.28
C TYR A 31 5.88 1.02 -1.22
N SER A 32 6.42 2.20 -0.91
CA SER A 32 5.65 3.45 -0.89
C SER A 32 5.05 3.76 -2.26
N LEU A 33 5.81 3.56 -3.34
CA LEU A 33 5.32 3.75 -4.71
C LEU A 33 4.20 2.77 -5.09
N LEU A 34 4.34 1.49 -4.74
CA LEU A 34 3.32 0.47 -4.99
C LEU A 34 2.02 0.79 -4.24
N ARG A 35 2.12 1.28 -2.99
CA ARG A 35 0.97 1.70 -2.19
C ARG A 35 0.24 2.87 -2.84
N GLN A 36 0.98 3.90 -3.25
CA GLN A 36 0.42 5.06 -3.94
C GLN A 36 -0.29 4.65 -5.24
N GLY A 37 0.33 3.77 -6.04
CA GLY A 37 -0.28 3.25 -7.26
C GLY A 37 -1.58 2.50 -7.00
N ARG A 38 -1.62 1.66 -5.96
CA ARG A 38 -2.82 0.91 -5.56
C ARG A 38 -3.96 1.85 -5.14
N ILE A 39 -3.66 2.85 -4.32
CA ILE A 39 -4.62 3.87 -3.88
C ILE A 39 -5.16 4.69 -5.06
N ARG A 40 -4.28 5.16 -5.95
CA ARG A 40 -4.69 5.90 -7.14
C ARG A 40 -5.60 5.09 -8.05
N TRP A 41 -5.30 3.79 -8.21
CA TRP A 41 -6.16 2.89 -8.96
C TRP A 41 -7.53 2.71 -8.32
N LEU A 42 -7.60 2.56 -6.99
CA LEU A 42 -8.85 2.45 -6.26
C LEU A 42 -9.70 3.71 -6.40
N GLY A 43 -9.15 4.88 -6.09
CA GLY A 43 -9.89 6.14 -6.17
C GLY A 43 -10.47 6.40 -7.56
N HIS A 44 -9.78 5.95 -8.62
CA HIS A 44 -10.29 6.09 -9.99
C HIS A 44 -11.35 5.04 -10.37
N ARG A 45 -11.25 3.80 -9.87
CA ARG A 45 -12.15 2.70 -10.26
C ARG A 45 -13.33 2.47 -9.31
N MET A 46 -13.37 3.10 -8.14
CA MET A 46 -14.41 2.93 -7.11
C MET A 46 -15.65 3.82 -7.29
N GLN A 47 -16.07 4.15 -8.50
CA GLN A 47 -17.38 4.80 -8.67
C GLN A 47 -18.52 3.82 -8.33
N ASP A 48 -19.59 4.33 -7.72
CA ASP A 48 -20.80 3.56 -7.43
C ASP A 48 -21.34 2.80 -8.64
N GLY A 49 -21.87 1.59 -8.38
CA GLY A 49 -22.47 0.71 -9.40
C GLY A 49 -21.47 0.00 -10.32
N LYS A 50 -20.16 0.09 -10.03
CA LYS A 50 -19.14 -0.65 -10.79
C LYS A 50 -18.73 -1.95 -10.12
N ILE A 51 -18.58 -2.99 -10.94
CA ILE A 51 -18.08 -4.33 -10.57
C ILE A 51 -16.86 -4.30 -9.62
N PRO A 52 -15.86 -3.41 -9.76
CA PRO A 52 -14.74 -3.37 -8.82
C PRO A 52 -15.12 -3.01 -7.38
N LYS A 53 -16.13 -2.16 -7.15
CA LYS A 53 -16.63 -1.81 -5.81
C LYS A 53 -17.36 -3.00 -5.20
N ASP A 54 -18.20 -3.67 -5.99
CA ASP A 54 -18.91 -4.89 -5.58
C ASP A 54 -17.94 -6.03 -5.25
N LEU A 55 -16.89 -6.20 -6.07
CA LEU A 55 -15.86 -7.23 -5.84
C LEU A 55 -14.98 -6.93 -4.61
N LEU A 56 -14.76 -5.64 -4.30
CA LEU A 56 -13.96 -5.24 -3.14
C LEU A 56 -14.62 -5.66 -1.83
N HIS A 57 -15.95 -5.57 -1.77
CA HIS A 57 -16.79 -5.93 -0.63
C HIS A 57 -17.39 -7.33 -0.74
N GLY A 58 -17.24 -7.98 -1.88
CA GLY A 58 -17.81 -9.29 -2.17
C GLY A 58 -17.24 -10.42 -1.32
N GLU A 59 -18.14 -11.25 -0.80
CA GLU A 59 -17.81 -12.51 -0.16
C GLU A 59 -18.07 -13.69 -1.12
N LEU A 60 -17.44 -14.84 -0.86
CA LEU A 60 -17.69 -16.03 -1.67
C LEU A 60 -19.12 -16.54 -1.40
N ALA A 61 -19.95 -16.58 -2.44
CA ALA A 61 -21.29 -17.14 -2.36
C ALA A 61 -21.30 -18.63 -1.96
N THR A 62 -20.28 -19.38 -2.38
CA THR A 62 -20.07 -20.79 -2.01
C THR A 62 -18.58 -21.09 -1.86
N GLY A 63 -18.27 -22.08 -1.02
CA GLY A 63 -16.89 -22.49 -0.73
C GLY A 63 -16.23 -21.69 0.41
N ARG A 64 -15.09 -22.20 0.89
CA ARG A 64 -14.31 -21.59 1.98
C ARG A 64 -12.90 -21.31 1.47
N ARG A 65 -12.35 -20.14 1.82
CA ARG A 65 -10.92 -19.87 1.57
C ARG A 65 -10.07 -20.86 2.37
N ALA A 66 -9.02 -21.41 1.78
CA ALA A 66 -8.14 -22.37 2.43
C ALA A 66 -7.62 -21.81 3.78
N GLY A 67 -7.74 -22.60 4.85
CA GLY A 67 -7.31 -22.23 6.19
C GLY A 67 -5.79 -22.10 6.26
N GLY A 68 -5.30 -20.91 6.61
CA GLY A 68 -3.87 -20.57 6.65
C GLY A 68 -3.68 -19.13 7.14
N ARG A 69 -2.68 -18.42 6.61
CA ARG A 69 -2.49 -16.97 6.91
C ARG A 69 -3.81 -16.22 6.72
N LEU A 70 -4.13 -15.31 7.66
CA LEU A 70 -5.30 -14.44 7.56
C LEU A 70 -5.33 -13.80 6.17
N GLN A 71 -6.24 -14.26 5.31
CA GLN A 71 -6.39 -13.71 3.97
C GLN A 71 -7.15 -12.41 4.09
N LEU A 72 -6.41 -11.33 4.38
CA LEU A 72 -6.92 -9.97 4.36
C LEU A 72 -7.69 -9.76 3.07
N ARG A 73 -8.89 -9.19 3.16
CA ARG A 73 -9.63 -8.77 1.98
C ARG A 73 -8.83 -7.68 1.28
N ILE A 74 -9.09 -7.49 -0.01
CA ILE A 74 -8.46 -6.40 -0.76
C ILE A 74 -8.74 -5.07 -0.06
N LYS A 75 -9.96 -4.85 0.47
CA LYS A 75 -10.30 -3.68 1.32
C LYS A 75 -9.30 -3.47 2.47
N ASP A 76 -9.03 -4.51 3.25
CA ASP A 76 -8.17 -4.42 4.43
C ASP A 76 -6.72 -4.07 4.05
N ILE A 77 -6.24 -4.58 2.91
CA ILE A 77 -4.94 -4.23 2.34
C ILE A 77 -4.90 -2.75 1.98
N CYS A 78 -5.95 -2.22 1.37
CA CYS A 78 -6.02 -0.84 0.93
C CYS A 78 -6.09 0.12 2.13
N VAL A 79 -6.91 -0.18 3.13
CA VAL A 79 -6.95 0.58 4.40
C VAL A 79 -5.58 0.60 5.07
N GLY A 80 -4.85 -0.53 5.06
CA GLY A 80 -3.48 -0.59 5.54
C GLY A 80 -2.52 0.30 4.77
N ASP A 81 -2.66 0.38 3.45
CA ASP A 81 -1.84 1.23 2.59
C ASP A 81 -2.14 2.73 2.80
N MET A 82 -3.40 3.10 3.02
CA MET A 82 -3.82 4.48 3.36
C MET A 82 -3.19 4.94 4.66
N LYS A 83 -3.31 4.12 5.72
CA LYS A 83 -2.69 4.40 7.03
C LYS A 83 -1.19 4.57 6.91
N ALA A 84 -0.55 3.73 6.10
CA ALA A 84 0.89 3.81 5.89
C ALA A 84 1.35 5.01 5.05
N LEU A 85 0.43 5.65 4.32
CA LEU A 85 0.64 6.90 3.60
C LEU A 85 0.13 8.12 4.37
N ALA A 86 -0.30 7.94 5.64
CA ALA A 86 -0.88 8.97 6.48
C ALA A 86 -2.09 9.68 5.85
N MET A 87 -2.88 8.94 5.08
CA MET A 87 -4.17 9.40 4.56
C MET A 87 -5.27 9.12 5.59
N ASP A 88 -6.29 9.98 5.60
CA ASP A 88 -7.50 9.71 6.35
C ASP A 88 -8.20 8.46 5.80
N THR A 89 -8.68 7.61 6.70
CA THR A 89 -9.43 6.40 6.38
C THR A 89 -10.91 6.53 6.67
N ASP A 90 -11.32 7.60 7.35
CA ASP A 90 -12.71 7.84 7.71
C ASP A 90 -13.50 8.26 6.46
N GLY A 91 -14.62 7.59 6.20
CA GLY A 91 -15.49 7.90 5.06
C GLY A 91 -14.91 7.60 3.66
N TRP A 92 -13.74 6.96 3.54
CA TRP A 92 -13.18 6.59 2.21
C TRP A 92 -14.19 5.79 1.36
N ASP A 93 -14.95 4.91 2.01
CA ASP A 93 -15.94 4.03 1.36
C ASP A 93 -17.20 4.79 0.92
N ASP A 94 -17.48 5.93 1.57
CA ASP A 94 -18.69 6.76 1.41
C ASP A 94 -18.47 7.94 0.44
N LEU A 95 -17.23 8.22 0.05
CA LEU A 95 -16.84 9.39 -0.76
C LEU A 95 -16.98 9.19 -2.28
N THR A 96 -17.59 8.09 -2.75
CA THR A 96 -17.71 7.75 -4.18
C THR A 96 -18.95 6.94 -4.51
#